data_AF-A0A5C7ZMC0-F1
#
_entry.id   AF-A0A5C7ZMC0-F1
#
_cell.length_a   1.000
_cell.length_b   1.000
_cell.length_c   1.000
_cell.angle_alpha   90.00
_cell.angle_beta   90.00
_cell.angle_gamma   90.00
#
_symmetry.space_group_name_H-M   'P 1'
#
loop_
_entity.id
_entity.type
_entity.pdbx_description
1 polymer ?
#
loop_
_entity_poly.entity_id
_entity_poly.type
_entity_poly.pdbx_seq_one_letter_code
_entity_poly.pdbx_strand_id
1 'polypeptide(L)'
;MNAPSELEIDFWRVFGRVLGRHLEPGHYTQAQLPEWDSLRHVELMFELEENFRIEVPNEAIATLFSDTDTVVAFLNANAEGGAR
;
A
#
# COMPACT_ATOMS: atom_id res chain seq x y z
N MET A 1 -5.67 19.74 10.06
CA MET A 1 -5.14 18.65 9.20
C MET A 1 -3.97 18.07 9.95
N ASN A 2 -4.04 16.80 10.36
CA ASN A 2 -2.88 16.13 10.95
C ASN A 2 -1.82 15.96 9.86
N ALA A 3 -0.54 16.09 10.20
CA ALA A 3 0.53 15.81 9.26
C ALA A 3 0.48 14.30 8.90
N PRO A 4 0.72 13.94 7.63
CA PRO A 4 0.79 12.54 7.24
C PRO A 4 1.91 11.84 8.02
N SER A 5 1.68 10.58 8.39
CA SER A 5 2.69 9.79 9.11
C SER A 5 3.87 9.45 8.20
N GLU A 6 5.03 9.11 8.79
CA GLU A 6 6.19 8.64 8.00
C GLU A 6 5.83 7.41 7.15
N LEU A 7 5.03 6.49 7.72
CA LEU A 7 4.49 5.32 7.04
C LEU A 7 3.64 5.69 5.83
N GLU A 8 2.75 6.68 5.96
CA GLU A 8 1.94 7.17 4.83
C GLU A 8 2.83 7.78 3.74
N ILE A 9 3.81 8.61 4.11
CA ILE A 9 4.74 9.22 3.16
C ILE A 9 5.50 8.14 2.36
N ASP A 10 6.00 7.12 3.05
CA ASP A 10 6.73 6.03 2.40
C ASP A 10 5.81 5.14 1.57
N PHE A 11 4.57 4.89 2.02
CA PHE A 11 3.57 4.19 1.22
C PHE A 11 3.33 4.90 -0.11
N TRP A 12 3.08 6.22 -0.10
CA TRP A 12 2.86 6.99 -1.33
C TRP A 12 4.07 6.98 -2.26
N ARG A 13 5.29 6.97 -1.72
CA ARG A 13 6.52 6.82 -2.50
C ARG A 13 6.58 5.46 -3.20
N VAL A 14 6.31 4.38 -2.49
CA VAL A 14 6.32 3.01 -3.04
C VAL A 14 5.20 2.84 -4.06
N PHE A 15 3.98 3.24 -3.71
CA PHE A 15 2.80 3.13 -4.57
C PHE A 15 2.99 3.88 -5.89
N GLY A 16 3.45 5.14 -5.84
CA GLY A 16 3.74 5.90 -7.04
C GLY A 16 4.85 5.28 -7.91
N ARG A 17 5.89 4.71 -7.29
CA ARG A 17 6.96 4.00 -8.01
C ARG A 17 6.43 2.78 -8.77
N VAL A 18 5.62 1.94 -8.11
CA VAL A 18 5.05 0.72 -8.72
C VAL A 18 4.12 1.06 -9.88
N LEU A 19 3.26 2.06 -9.70
CA LEU A 19 2.33 2.50 -10.74
C LEU A 19 3.02 3.33 -11.83
N GLY A 20 4.30 3.66 -11.68
CA GLY A 20 5.07 4.44 -12.65
C GLY A 20 4.60 5.89 -12.80
N ARG A 21 3.92 6.44 -11.79
CA ARG A 21 3.39 7.81 -11.81
C ARG A 21 3.40 8.43 -10.42
N HIS A 22 3.57 9.74 -10.38
CA HIS A 22 3.40 10.50 -9.14
C HIS A 22 1.91 10.53 -8.76
N LEU A 23 1.62 10.24 -7.49
CA LEU A 23 0.29 10.27 -6.90
C LEU A 23 0.35 11.09 -5.61
N GLU A 24 -0.65 11.95 -5.44
CA GLU A 24 -0.80 12.72 -4.21
C GLU A 24 -1.48 11.87 -3.14
N PRO A 25 -1.20 12.10 -1.85
CA PRO A 25 -1.90 11.42 -0.78
C PRO A 25 -3.42 11.59 -0.85
N GLY A 26 -4.15 10.48 -0.88
CA GLY A 26 -5.62 10.48 -0.94
C GLY A 26 -6.22 9.08 -0.99
N HIS A 27 -7.53 9.00 -1.21
CA HIS A 27 -8.22 7.74 -1.40
C HIS A 27 -8.32 7.41 -2.90
N TYR A 28 -7.67 6.33 -3.33
CA TYR A 28 -7.83 5.79 -4.67
C TYR A 28 -8.31 4.35 -4.62
N THR A 29 -9.21 4.04 -5.53
CA THR A 29 -9.69 2.68 -5.80
C THR A 29 -9.03 2.15 -7.06
N GLN A 30 -8.99 0.83 -7.19
CA GLN A 30 -8.58 0.15 -8.42
C GLN A 30 -9.32 0.70 -9.66
N ALA A 31 -10.61 1.02 -9.54
CA ALA A 31 -11.42 1.54 -10.63
C ALA A 31 -11.00 2.94 -11.13
N GLN A 32 -10.32 3.73 -10.28
CA GLN A 32 -9.86 5.08 -10.60
C GLN A 32 -8.43 5.10 -11.20
N LEU A 33 -7.68 4.03 -11.01
CA LEU A 33 -6.29 3.89 -11.44
C LEU A 33 -6.15 2.68 -12.37
N PRO A 34 -6.33 2.85 -13.69
CA PRO A 34 -6.17 1.76 -14.66
C PRO A 34 -4.81 1.08 -14.60
N GLU A 35 -3.77 1.80 -14.16
CA GLU A 35 -2.42 1.28 -13.96
C GLU A 35 -2.33 0.33 -12.78
N TRP A 36 -3.27 0.39 -11.83
CA TRP A 36 -3.38 -0.56 -10.74
C TRP A 36 -4.11 -1.81 -11.22
N ASP A 37 -3.44 -2.59 -12.07
CA ASP A 37 -3.90 -3.90 -12.51
C ASP A 37 -3.42 -5.01 -11.56
N SER A 38 -3.80 -6.26 -11.86
CA SER A 38 -3.43 -7.41 -11.02
C SER A 38 -1.91 -7.64 -10.95
N LEU A 39 -1.16 -7.30 -12.01
CA LEU A 39 0.28 -7.47 -12.04
C LEU A 39 0.95 -6.40 -11.17
N ARG A 40 0.59 -5.13 -11.35
CA ARG A 40 1.07 -4.03 -10.51
C ARG A 40 0.65 -4.17 -9.07
N HIS A 41 -0.52 -4.74 -8.80
CA HIS A 41 -0.94 -5.05 -7.44
C HIS A 41 -0.03 -6.09 -6.78
N VAL A 42 0.32 -7.18 -7.48
CA VAL A 42 1.27 -8.18 -6.94
C VAL A 42 2.66 -7.57 -6.74
N GLU A 43 3.14 -6.76 -7.68
CA GLU A 43 4.40 -6.01 -7.52
C GLU A 43 4.35 -5.08 -6.30
N LEU A 44 3.23 -4.39 -6.08
CA LEU A 44 3.01 -3.56 -4.90
C LEU A 44 3.14 -4.39 -3.63
N MET A 45 2.55 -5.60 -3.56
CA MET A 45 2.65 -6.43 -2.36
C MET A 45 4.11 -6.77 -2.03
N PHE A 46 4.91 -7.20 -3.01
CA PHE A 46 6.33 -7.48 -2.79
C PHE A 46 7.12 -6.25 -2.33
N GLU A 47 6.86 -5.10 -2.96
CA GLU A 47 7.51 -3.85 -2.57
C GLU A 47 7.11 -3.41 -1.15
N LEU A 48 5.86 -3.62 -0.75
CA LEU A 48 5.42 -3.33 0.62
C LEU A 48 6.06 -4.28 1.64
N GLU A 49 6.12 -5.58 1.36
CA GLU A 49 6.81 -6.55 2.21
C GLU A 49 8.28 -6.17 2.42
N GLU A 50 9.00 -5.80 1.35
CA GLU A 50 10.40 -5.42 1.42
C GLU A 50 10.61 -4.10 2.17
N ASN A 51 9.86 -3.05 1.82
CA ASN A 51 10.07 -1.70 2.36
C ASN A 51 9.60 -1.59 3.83
N PHE A 52 8.54 -2.30 4.21
CA PHE A 52 7.97 -2.25 5.57
C PHE A 52 8.38 -3.44 6.45
N ARG A 53 9.13 -4.42 5.90
CA ARG A 53 9.55 -5.66 6.59
C ARG A 53 8.38 -6.43 7.19
N ILE A 54 7.31 -6.55 6.41
CA ILE A 54 6.09 -7.28 6.75
C ILE A 54 5.91 -8.49 5.84
N GLU A 55 4.97 -9.35 6.18
CA GLU A 55 4.51 -10.44 5.32
C GLU A 55 3.03 -10.20 4.99
N VAL A 56 2.68 -10.25 3.71
CA VAL A 56 1.30 -10.13 3.23
C VAL A 56 0.74 -11.55 3.08
N PRO A 57 -0.19 -11.97 3.95
CA PRO A 57 -0.75 -13.30 3.82
C PRO A 57 -1.61 -13.40 2.55
N ASN A 58 -1.61 -14.58 1.92
CA ASN A 58 -2.26 -14.81 0.63
C ASN A 58 -3.75 -14.42 0.63
N GLU A 59 -4.45 -14.64 1.74
CA GLU A 59 -5.85 -14.26 1.92
C GLU A 59 -6.09 -12.74 1.94
N ALA A 60 -5.07 -11.94 2.29
CA ALA A 60 -5.16 -10.49 2.30
C ALA A 60 -4.93 -9.88 0.92
N ILE A 61 -4.20 -10.55 0.02
CA ILE A 61 -3.86 -10.02 -1.32
C ILE A 61 -5.11 -9.53 -2.06
N ALA A 62 -6.15 -10.37 -2.16
CA ALA A 62 -7.38 -10.00 -2.85
C ALA A 62 -8.11 -8.81 -2.20
N THR A 63 -8.01 -8.67 -0.87
CA THR A 63 -8.64 -7.57 -0.11
C THR A 63 -7.85 -6.28 -0.28
N LEU A 64 -6.52 -6.36 -0.27
CA LEU A 64 -5.62 -5.23 -0.49
C LEU A 64 -5.69 -4.69 -1.92
N PHE A 65 -6.35 -5.41 -2.84
CA PHE A 65 -6.65 -4.95 -4.20
C PHE A 65 -7.97 -4.18 -4.31
N SER A 66 -8.36 -3.45 -3.26
CA SER A 66 -9.57 -2.60 -3.26
C SER A 66 -9.23 -1.12 -3.42
N ASP A 67 -8.54 -0.57 -2.43
CA ASP A 67 -8.31 0.85 -2.24
C ASP A 67 -7.09 1.12 -1.36
N THR A 68 -6.55 2.32 -1.48
CA THR A 68 -5.34 2.74 -0.77
C THR A 68 -5.53 2.81 0.74
N ASP A 69 -6.74 3.09 1.24
CA ASP A 69 -7.00 3.17 2.68
C ASP A 69 -6.90 1.79 3.33
N THR A 70 -7.41 0.76 2.65
CA THR A 70 -7.30 -0.63 3.09
C THR A 70 -5.85 -1.09 3.19
N VAL A 71 -5.01 -0.68 2.23
CA VAL A 71 -3.56 -0.95 2.26
C VAL A 71 -2.89 -0.22 3.41
N VAL A 72 -3.15 1.08 3.57
CA VAL A 72 -2.58 1.88 4.67
C VAL A 72 -3.02 1.37 6.04
N ALA A 73 -4.28 0.97 6.19
CA ALA A 73 -4.78 0.37 7.43
C ALA A 73 -4.07 -0.94 7.76
N PHE A 74 -3.83 -1.80 6.75
CA PHE A 74 -3.05 -3.02 6.91
C PHE A 74 -1.61 -2.74 7.35
N LEU A 75 -0.94 -1.77 6.72
CA LEU A 75 0.43 -1.37 7.09
C LEU A 75 0.50 -0.86 8.53
N ASN A 76 -0.44 -0.01 8.95
CA ASN A 76 -0.48 0.51 10.32
C ASN A 76 -0.70 -0.61 11.36
N ALA A 77 -1.61 -1.55 11.09
CA ALA A 77 -1.85 -2.69 11.98
C ALA A 77 -0.60 -3.58 12.16
N ASN A 78 0.21 -3.73 11.11
CA ASN A 78 1.45 -4.49 11.17
C ASN A 78 2.61 -3.71 11.82
N ALA A 79 2.65 -2.38 11.66
CA ALA A 79 3.62 -1.52 12.32
C ALA A 79 3.46 -1.51 13.85
N GLU A 80 2.23 -1.60 14.35
CA GLU A 80 1.93 -1.70 15.78
C GLU A 80 2.13 -3.13 16.35
N GLY A 81 2.10 -4.16 15.49
CA GLY A 81 2.18 -5.58 15.87
C GLY A 81 3.59 -6.18 15.92
N GLY A 82 4.61 -5.53 15.35
CA GLY A 82 5.98 -6.05 15.19
C GLY A 82 6.87 -6.11 16.45
N ALA A 83 6.31 -5.97 17.65
CA ALA A 83 7.05 -5.98 18.92
C ALA A 83 6.94 -7.30 19.71
N ARG A 84 6.84 -8.46 19.03
CA ARG A 84 6.77 -9.77 19.70
C ARG A 84 7.72 -10.79 19.10
#